data_AF-A0A9E5F0K9-F1
#
_entry.id   AF-A0A9E5F0K9-F1
#
_cell.length_a   1.000
_cell.length_b   1.000
_cell.length_c   1.000
_cell.angle_alpha   90.00
_cell.angle_beta   90.00
_cell.angle_gamma   90.00
#
_symmetry.space_group_name_H-M   'P 1'
#
loop_
_entity.id
_entity.type
_entity.pdbx_description
1 polymer ?
#
loop_
_entity_poly.entity_id
_entity_poly.type
_entity_poly.pdbx_seq_one_letter_code
_entity_poly.pdbx_strand_id
1 'polypeptide(L)'
;MTLFQVFRLALALMLVLAGGRATAIPTQLEPTYLLPLNCSELLPDNSTFVSYFDSVGKGQVVSDKALSQKIFRILALRERVQDTPGLFDGANPVDVVIRRTLCYYRQQKDALRPVPYYDSHFLSFLKENIKDLEKKVEAVILECQYKLLSRELLEKRAKKNQALVESEKKQAEKTAAQIFERLNQQATRKAKYQ
;
A
#
# COMPACT_ATOMS: atom_id res chain seq x y z
N MET A 1 73.97 26.78 31.05
CA MET A 1 72.85 26.85 30.08
C MET A 1 72.85 25.56 29.27
N THR A 2 72.57 24.43 29.92
CA THR A 2 71.26 23.78 30.17
C THR A 2 70.98 22.69 29.13
N LEU A 3 71.66 21.55 29.30
CA LEU A 3 71.31 20.24 28.71
C LEU A 3 69.81 19.88 28.91
N PHE A 4 69.15 20.49 29.89
CA PHE A 4 67.71 20.35 30.15
C PHE A 4 66.79 20.90 29.05
N GLN A 5 67.25 21.81 28.18
CA GLN A 5 66.42 22.34 27.09
C GLN A 5 66.37 21.44 25.85
N VAL A 6 67.44 20.69 25.57
CA VAL A 6 67.50 19.79 24.40
C VAL A 6 66.59 18.57 24.61
N PHE A 7 66.47 18.09 25.85
CA PHE A 7 65.64 16.93 26.18
C PHE A 7 64.14 17.21 26.05
N ARG A 8 63.69 18.44 26.31
CA ARG A 8 62.28 18.83 26.13
C ARG A 8 61.86 18.96 24.66
N LEU A 9 62.79 19.32 23.77
CA LEU A 9 62.49 19.37 22.33
C LEU A 9 62.39 17.98 21.71
N ALA A 10 63.25 17.04 22.12
CA ALA A 10 63.23 15.67 21.64
C ALA A 10 61.96 14.90 22.07
N LEU A 11 61.43 15.17 23.28
CA LEU A 11 60.20 14.55 23.75
C LEU A 11 58.95 15.06 23.02
N ALA A 12 58.93 16.33 22.61
CA ALA A 12 57.82 16.91 21.84
C ALA A 12 57.77 16.37 20.40
N LEU A 13 58.92 16.03 19.80
CA LEU A 13 58.96 15.49 18.44
C LEU A 13 58.51 14.01 18.38
N MET A 14 58.72 13.24 19.44
CA MET A 14 58.28 11.83 19.51
C MET A 14 56.77 11.65 19.77
N LEU A 15 56.08 12.69 20.25
CA LEU A 15 54.62 12.66 20.48
C LEU A 15 53.80 13.01 19.23
N VAL A 16 54.39 13.64 18.21
CA VAL A 16 53.70 13.97 16.95
C VAL A 16 53.73 12.81 15.95
N LEU A 17 54.67 11.85 16.10
CA LEU A 17 54.82 10.70 15.21
C LEU A 17 53.99 9.45 15.60
N ALA A 18 53.32 9.47 16.76
CA ALA A 18 52.56 8.31 17.26
C ALA A 18 51.02 8.46 17.15
N GLY A 19 50.52 9.59 16.63
CA GLY A 19 49.09 9.92 16.60
C GLY A 19 48.35 9.64 15.29
N GLY A 20 48.98 8.98 14.31
CA GLY A 20 48.41 8.75 12.97
C GLY A 20 47.75 7.38 12.78
N ARG A 21 47.02 6.84 13.76
CA ARG A 21 46.10 5.74 13.46
C ARG A 21 44.88 6.35 12.78
N ALA A 22 44.95 6.46 11.45
CA ALA A 22 43.76 6.50 10.62
C ALA A 22 43.01 5.18 10.86
N THR A 23 42.17 5.17 11.88
CA THR A 23 41.05 4.24 11.89
C THR A 23 40.21 4.64 10.69
N ALA A 24 40.39 3.92 9.58
CA ALA A 24 39.35 3.79 8.58
C ALA A 24 38.14 3.28 9.37
N ILE A 25 37.29 4.21 9.79
CA ILE A 25 35.93 3.89 10.20
C ILE A 25 35.40 3.12 8.99
N PRO A 26 35.06 1.83 9.11
CA PRO A 26 34.30 1.20 8.06
C PRO A 26 33.04 2.05 7.98
N THR A 27 32.93 2.87 6.94
CA THR A 27 31.66 3.45 6.53
C THR A 27 30.76 2.24 6.45
N GLN A 28 29.91 2.07 7.46
CA GLN A 28 28.83 1.11 7.39
C GLN A 28 28.15 1.48 6.09
N LEU A 29 28.28 0.60 5.11
CA LEU A 29 27.72 0.76 3.79
C LEU A 29 26.21 0.80 4.07
N GLU A 30 25.66 2.00 4.24
CA GLU A 30 24.23 2.14 4.47
C GLU A 30 23.56 1.37 3.33
N PRO A 31 22.61 0.48 3.64
CA PRO A 31 21.98 -0.33 2.62
C PRO A 31 21.47 0.61 1.54
N THR A 32 22.12 0.58 0.39
CA THR A 32 21.77 1.46 -0.71
C THR A 32 20.47 0.94 -1.27
N TYR A 33 19.35 1.53 -0.86
CA TYR A 33 18.05 1.17 -1.39
C TYR A 33 17.99 1.60 -2.85
N LEU A 34 17.93 0.61 -3.73
CA LEU A 34 17.88 0.78 -5.17
C LEU A 34 16.45 0.59 -5.67
N LEU A 35 16.07 1.39 -6.66
CA LEU A 35 14.81 1.21 -7.35
C LEU A 35 14.78 -0.20 -7.99
N PRO A 36 13.77 -1.05 -7.71
CA PRO A 36 13.72 -2.39 -8.27
C PRO A 36 13.84 -2.40 -9.80
N LEU A 37 14.63 -3.34 -10.33
CA LEU A 37 14.91 -3.48 -11.77
C LEU A 37 13.71 -4.00 -12.57
N ASN A 38 12.91 -4.86 -11.94
CA ASN A 38 11.81 -5.54 -12.62
C ASN A 38 10.49 -4.81 -12.40
N CYS A 39 9.92 -4.31 -13.49
CA CYS A 39 8.62 -3.63 -13.50
C CYS A 39 7.46 -4.50 -14.00
N SER A 40 7.69 -5.76 -14.37
CA SER A 40 6.70 -6.67 -14.95
C SER A 40 5.47 -6.83 -14.06
N GLU A 41 4.32 -6.30 -14.51
CA GLU A 41 3.01 -6.31 -13.80
C GLU A 41 2.56 -7.69 -13.30
N LEU A 42 3.18 -8.77 -13.81
CA LEU A 42 2.93 -10.16 -13.44
C LEU A 42 3.44 -10.56 -12.05
N LEU A 43 4.34 -9.79 -11.42
CA LEU A 43 4.78 -10.09 -10.05
C LEU A 43 3.86 -9.43 -9.03
N PRO A 44 3.24 -10.20 -8.12
CA PRO A 44 2.28 -9.67 -7.13
C PRO A 44 2.96 -8.91 -5.99
N ASP A 45 4.28 -9.05 -5.84
CA ASP A 45 5.02 -8.42 -4.75
C ASP A 45 5.39 -6.97 -5.09
N ASN A 46 4.73 -6.04 -4.40
CA ASN A 46 4.99 -4.61 -4.48
C ASN A 46 5.83 -4.08 -3.29
N SER A 47 6.22 -4.95 -2.34
CA SER A 47 6.85 -4.54 -1.08
C SER A 47 8.19 -3.82 -1.29
N THR A 48 8.97 -4.22 -2.28
CA THR A 48 10.25 -3.60 -2.62
C THR A 48 10.09 -2.17 -3.14
N PHE A 49 9.01 -1.90 -3.89
CA PHE A 49 8.68 -0.56 -4.38
C PHE A 49 8.27 0.36 -3.24
N VAL A 50 7.44 -0.14 -2.33
CA VAL A 50 7.02 0.61 -1.13
C VAL A 50 8.22 0.90 -0.23
N SER A 51 9.09 -0.10 0.01
CA SER A 51 10.30 0.06 0.82
C SER A 51 11.27 1.08 0.22
N TYR A 52 11.45 1.06 -1.11
CA TYR A 52 12.23 2.07 -1.81
C TYR A 52 11.59 3.47 -1.65
N PHE A 53 10.27 3.58 -1.83
CA PHE A 53 9.56 4.84 -1.68
C PHE A 53 9.66 5.43 -0.26
N ASP A 54 9.55 4.58 0.77
CA ASP A 54 9.82 4.94 2.17
C ASP A 54 11.27 5.42 2.38
N SER A 55 12.24 4.73 1.78
CA SER A 55 13.65 5.13 1.85
C SER A 55 13.90 6.50 1.23
N VAL A 56 13.22 6.84 0.13
CA VAL A 56 13.24 8.19 -0.45
C VAL A 56 12.65 9.20 0.53
N GLY A 57 11.51 8.89 1.15
CA GLY A 57 10.89 9.73 2.17
C GLY A 57 11.84 10.04 3.32
N LYS A 58 12.50 9.01 3.86
CA LYS A 58 13.50 9.11 4.94
C LYS A 58 14.74 9.90 4.51
N GLY A 59 15.25 9.62 3.31
CA GLY A 59 16.43 10.28 2.75
C GLY A 59 16.24 11.77 2.50
N GLN A 60 15.00 12.23 2.28
CA GLN A 60 14.69 13.63 2.00
C GLN A 60 14.24 14.45 3.21
N VAL A 61 14.17 13.86 4.42
CA VAL A 61 13.66 14.57 5.62
C VAL A 61 14.42 15.87 5.89
N VAL A 62 15.75 15.85 5.72
CA VAL A 62 16.62 17.00 5.99
C VAL A 62 16.71 17.95 4.79
N SER A 63 16.85 17.40 3.57
CA SER A 63 17.09 18.17 2.35
C SER A 63 15.82 18.76 1.72
N ASP A 64 14.69 18.06 1.81
CA ASP A 64 13.40 18.48 1.25
C ASP A 64 12.23 17.94 2.07
N LYS A 65 11.97 18.63 3.18
CA LYS A 65 10.89 18.28 4.11
C LYS A 65 9.52 18.23 3.44
N ALA A 66 9.26 19.09 2.45
CA ALA A 66 7.97 19.15 1.77
C ALA A 66 7.72 17.89 0.92
N LEU A 67 8.73 17.42 0.19
CA LEU A 67 8.66 16.16 -0.54
C LEU A 67 8.50 14.97 0.43
N SER A 68 9.30 14.92 1.48
CA SER A 68 9.26 13.87 2.50
C SER A 68 7.87 13.76 3.16
N GLN A 69 7.26 14.88 3.55
CA GLN A 69 5.91 14.93 4.11
C GLN A 69 4.85 14.33 3.18
N LYS A 70 4.92 14.61 1.87
CA LYS A 70 3.98 14.03 0.89
C LYS A 70 4.15 12.53 0.74
N ILE A 71 5.40 12.06 0.70
CA ILE A 71 5.71 10.62 0.65
C ILE A 71 5.13 9.91 1.88
N PHE A 72 5.39 10.43 3.08
CA PHE A 72 4.84 9.85 4.31
C PHE A 72 3.33 9.95 4.39
N ARG A 73 2.71 10.99 3.86
CA ARG A 73 1.24 11.08 3.74
C ARG A 73 0.68 9.95 2.87
N ILE A 74 1.29 9.68 1.72
CA ILE A 74 0.88 8.57 0.84
C ILE A 74 1.05 7.22 1.56
N LEU A 75 2.16 7.02 2.28
CA LEU A 75 2.40 5.79 3.05
C LEU A 75 1.41 5.63 4.22
N ALA A 76 1.06 6.71 4.91
CA ALA A 76 0.04 6.67 5.96
C ALA A 76 -1.36 6.33 5.38
N LEU A 77 -1.71 6.87 4.20
CA LEU A 77 -2.96 6.50 3.51
C LEU A 77 -2.97 5.02 3.11
N ARG A 78 -1.84 4.50 2.62
CA ARG A 78 -1.65 3.08 2.32
C ARG A 78 -1.93 2.20 3.54
N GLU A 79 -1.39 2.55 4.71
CA GLU A 79 -1.62 1.81 5.96
C GLU A 79 -3.11 1.83 6.33
N ARG A 80 -3.77 2.98 6.25
CA ARG A 80 -5.22 3.08 6.51
C ARG A 80 -6.06 2.20 5.58
N VAL A 81 -5.68 2.12 4.30
CA VAL A 81 -6.32 1.24 3.33
C VAL A 81 -6.11 -0.22 3.73
N GLN A 82 -4.88 -0.61 4.09
CA GLN A 82 -4.53 -1.96 4.53
C GLN A 82 -5.32 -2.40 5.77
N ASP A 83 -5.51 -1.48 6.72
CA ASP A 83 -6.20 -1.73 7.98
C ASP A 83 -7.72 -1.74 7.85
N THR A 84 -8.28 -1.35 6.69
CA THR A 84 -9.73 -1.32 6.46
C THR A 84 -10.22 -2.65 5.89
N PRO A 85 -10.95 -3.48 6.66
CA PRO A 85 -11.35 -4.81 6.21
C PRO A 85 -12.29 -4.76 5.00
N GLY A 86 -12.04 -5.61 4.01
CA GLY A 86 -12.91 -5.78 2.84
C GLY A 86 -12.94 -4.60 1.87
N LEU A 87 -12.07 -3.60 2.03
CA LEU A 87 -11.99 -2.41 1.18
C LEU A 87 -11.49 -2.73 -0.24
N PHE A 88 -10.64 -3.74 -0.38
CA PHE A 88 -10.14 -4.25 -1.65
C PHE A 88 -9.90 -5.75 -1.55
N ASP A 89 -9.90 -6.43 -2.69
CA ASP A 89 -9.58 -7.85 -2.81
C ASP A 89 -8.21 -8.00 -3.47
N GLY A 90 -7.26 -8.67 -2.79
CA GLY A 90 -5.92 -8.93 -3.32
C GLY A 90 -4.87 -7.88 -2.92
N ALA A 91 -4.19 -7.27 -3.89
CA ALA A 91 -3.10 -6.33 -3.64
C ALA A 91 -3.62 -4.95 -3.21
N ASN A 92 -2.91 -4.32 -2.27
CA ASN A 92 -3.23 -2.95 -1.85
C ASN A 92 -3.13 -2.02 -3.07
N PRO A 93 -4.20 -1.30 -3.43
CA PRO A 93 -4.24 -0.56 -4.68
C PRO A 93 -3.33 0.68 -4.64
N VAL A 94 -2.97 1.17 -3.45
CA VAL A 94 -1.95 2.23 -3.31
C VAL A 94 -0.57 1.71 -3.72
N ASP A 95 -0.25 0.45 -3.41
CA ASP A 95 1.03 -0.18 -3.77
C ASP A 95 1.18 -0.26 -5.29
N VAL A 96 0.08 -0.57 -5.99
CA VAL A 96 0.04 -0.61 -7.45
C VAL A 96 0.31 0.78 -8.04
N VAL A 97 -0.26 1.83 -7.45
CA VAL A 97 -0.06 3.22 -7.92
C VAL A 97 1.38 3.68 -7.68
N ILE A 98 1.96 3.40 -6.49
CA ILE A 98 3.37 3.68 -6.18
C ILE A 98 4.26 2.98 -7.20
N ARG A 99 4.08 1.67 -7.36
CA ARG A 99 4.86 0.87 -8.29
C ARG A 99 4.77 1.39 -9.72
N ARG A 100 3.56 1.66 -10.23
CA ARG A 100 3.38 2.18 -11.60
C ARG A 100 4.13 3.49 -11.82
N THR A 101 4.13 4.36 -10.82
CA THR A 101 4.83 5.65 -10.88
C THR A 101 6.34 5.47 -10.91
N LEU A 102 6.87 4.59 -10.05
CA LEU A 102 8.29 4.26 -10.02
C LEU A 102 8.75 3.55 -11.30
N CYS A 103 7.92 2.67 -11.85
CA CYS A 103 8.19 1.98 -13.09
C CYS A 103 8.12 2.89 -14.32
N TYR A 104 7.22 3.88 -14.31
CA TYR A 104 7.15 4.89 -15.35
C TYR A 104 8.48 5.66 -15.47
N TYR A 105 9.09 6.07 -14.35
CA TYR A 105 10.43 6.67 -14.37
C TYR A 105 11.46 5.73 -15.00
N ARG A 106 11.44 4.45 -14.63
CA ARG A 106 12.38 3.47 -15.16
C ARG A 106 12.26 3.27 -16.66
N GLN A 107 11.04 3.29 -17.21
CA GLN A 107 10.79 3.12 -18.64
C GLN A 107 11.26 4.33 -19.46
N GLN A 108 11.28 5.53 -18.86
CA GLN A 108 11.79 6.74 -19.50
C GLN A 108 13.33 6.83 -19.52
N LYS A 109 14.01 6.06 -18.69
CA LYS A 109 15.47 6.02 -18.56
C LYS A 109 15.99 4.65 -18.98
N ASP A 110 17.30 4.50 -19.06
CA ASP A 110 17.92 3.21 -19.34
C ASP A 110 17.49 2.17 -18.29
N ALA A 111 16.73 1.16 -18.73
CA ALA A 111 16.04 0.21 -17.86
C ALA A 111 16.98 -0.61 -16.96
N LEU A 112 18.28 -0.65 -17.26
CA LEU A 112 19.28 -1.43 -16.54
C LEU A 112 20.12 -0.62 -15.55
N ARG A 113 20.00 0.72 -15.55
CA ARG A 113 20.80 1.54 -14.62
C ARG A 113 20.26 1.40 -13.18
N PRO A 114 21.13 1.19 -12.18
CA PRO A 114 20.76 1.30 -10.78
C PRO A 114 20.37 2.76 -10.45
N VAL A 115 19.25 2.93 -9.76
CA VAL A 115 18.77 4.26 -9.32
C VAL A 115 18.71 4.24 -7.79
N PRO A 116 19.67 4.87 -7.09
CA PRO A 116 19.60 5.01 -5.64
C PRO A 116 18.53 6.02 -5.22
N TYR A 117 18.02 5.89 -4.00
CA TYR A 117 16.97 6.76 -3.46
C TYR A 117 17.34 8.27 -3.43
N TYR A 118 18.64 8.59 -3.45
CA TYR A 118 19.18 9.95 -3.47
C TYR A 118 19.56 10.46 -4.87
N ASP A 119 19.24 9.70 -5.94
CA ASP A 119 19.53 10.12 -7.32
C ASP A 119 18.83 11.43 -7.68
N SER A 120 19.59 12.43 -8.12
CA SER A 120 19.07 13.79 -8.34
C SER A 120 18.04 13.85 -9.47
N HIS A 121 18.21 13.07 -10.54
CA HIS A 121 17.24 13.02 -11.64
C HIS A 121 15.92 12.38 -11.19
N PHE A 122 16.00 11.31 -10.41
CA PHE A 122 14.83 10.66 -9.85
C PHE A 122 14.08 11.56 -8.86
N LEU A 123 14.81 12.27 -7.99
CA LEU A 123 14.22 13.22 -7.05
C LEU A 123 13.51 14.37 -7.78
N SER A 124 14.10 14.91 -8.85
CA SER A 124 13.45 15.93 -9.68
C SER A 124 12.16 15.41 -10.32
N PHE A 125 12.21 14.21 -10.91
CA PHE A 125 11.02 13.54 -11.45
C PHE A 125 9.93 13.39 -10.38
N LEU A 126 10.28 12.94 -9.18
CA LEU A 126 9.31 12.82 -8.10
C LEU A 126 8.74 14.17 -7.68
N LYS A 127 9.54 15.22 -7.55
CA LYS A 127 9.04 16.56 -7.17
C LYS A 127 8.01 17.09 -8.17
N GLU A 128 8.22 16.85 -9.46
CA GLU A 128 7.31 17.23 -10.53
C GLU A 128 6.00 16.43 -10.49
N ASN A 129 6.09 15.12 -10.19
CA ASN A 129 4.96 14.19 -10.31
C ASN A 129 4.25 13.86 -8.98
N ILE A 130 4.80 14.23 -7.82
CA ILE A 130 4.30 13.82 -6.50
C ILE A 130 2.86 14.28 -6.25
N LYS A 131 2.48 15.46 -6.76
CA LYS A 131 1.10 15.98 -6.62
C LYS A 131 0.10 15.12 -7.41
N ASP A 132 0.49 14.66 -8.59
CA ASP A 132 -0.37 13.80 -9.41
C ASP A 132 -0.42 12.38 -8.84
N LEU A 133 0.68 11.91 -8.23
CA LEU A 133 0.68 10.68 -7.44
C LEU A 133 -0.31 10.77 -6.26
N GLU A 134 -0.28 11.86 -5.47
CA GLU A 134 -1.25 12.08 -4.37
C GLU A 134 -2.70 12.00 -4.88
N LYS A 135 -3.03 12.70 -5.97
CA LYS A 135 -4.37 12.67 -6.57
C LYS A 135 -4.78 11.27 -7.02
N LYS A 136 -3.88 10.51 -7.65
CA LYS A 136 -4.15 9.13 -8.08
C LYS A 136 -4.41 8.21 -6.89
N VAL A 137 -3.66 8.37 -5.81
CA VAL A 137 -3.86 7.63 -4.56
C VAL A 137 -5.23 7.97 -3.96
N GLU A 138 -5.56 9.25 -3.81
CA GLU A 138 -6.87 9.68 -3.29
C GLU A 138 -8.03 9.15 -4.15
N ALA A 139 -7.92 9.20 -5.48
CA ALA A 139 -8.94 8.70 -6.40
C ALA A 139 -9.17 7.19 -6.27
N VAL A 140 -8.08 6.42 -6.18
CA VAL A 140 -8.16 4.95 -6.02
C VAL A 140 -8.76 4.56 -4.68
N ILE A 141 -8.42 5.28 -3.60
CA ILE A 141 -9.02 5.04 -2.28
C ILE A 141 -10.53 5.34 -2.32
N LEU A 142 -10.93 6.44 -2.95
CA LEU A 142 -12.34 6.80 -3.11
C LEU A 142 -13.11 5.73 -3.91
N GLU A 143 -12.52 5.20 -4.98
CA GLU A 143 -13.13 4.13 -5.77
C GLU A 143 -13.33 2.86 -4.94
N CYS A 144 -12.35 2.47 -4.12
CA CYS A 144 -12.47 1.33 -3.21
C CYS A 144 -13.59 1.54 -2.19
N GLN A 145 -13.67 2.72 -1.57
CA GLN A 145 -14.73 3.05 -0.61
C GLN A 145 -16.11 2.99 -1.27
N TYR A 146 -16.24 3.51 -2.50
CA TYR A 146 -17.48 3.45 -3.26
C TYR A 146 -17.90 2.00 -3.54
N LYS A 147 -16.97 1.14 -3.98
CA LYS A 147 -17.24 -0.28 -4.24
C LYS A 147 -17.68 -1.02 -2.98
N LEU A 148 -17.03 -0.77 -1.85
CA LEU A 148 -17.41 -1.34 -0.55
C LEU A 148 -18.84 -0.96 -0.18
N LEU A 149 -19.17 0.33 -0.23
CA LEU A 149 -20.51 0.81 0.10
C LEU A 149 -21.58 0.23 -0.83
N SER A 150 -21.28 0.17 -2.14
CA SER A 150 -22.18 -0.41 -3.12
C SER A 150 -22.46 -1.90 -2.83
N ARG A 151 -21.41 -2.67 -2.50
CA ARG A 151 -21.54 -4.08 -2.11
C ARG A 151 -22.44 -4.22 -0.88
N GLU A 152 -22.22 -3.42 0.16
CA GLU A 152 -23.06 -3.46 1.36
C GLU A 152 -24.53 -3.13 1.08
N LEU A 153 -24.81 -2.16 0.22
CA LEU A 153 -26.18 -1.80 -0.17
C LEU A 153 -26.85 -2.95 -0.95
N LEU A 154 -26.12 -3.59 -1.85
CA LEU A 154 -26.61 -4.75 -2.60
C LEU A 154 -26.87 -5.93 -1.69
N GLU A 155 -25.98 -6.23 -0.74
CA GLU A 155 -26.17 -7.29 0.25
C GLU A 155 -27.39 -7.03 1.15
N LYS A 156 -27.57 -5.78 1.62
CA LYS A 156 -28.76 -5.39 2.39
C LYS A 156 -30.04 -5.59 1.58
N ARG A 157 -30.02 -5.24 0.29
CA ARG A 157 -31.17 -5.42 -0.60
C ARG A 157 -31.44 -6.90 -0.87
N ALA A 158 -30.40 -7.70 -1.10
CA ALA A 158 -30.51 -9.14 -1.30
C ALA A 158 -31.14 -9.83 -0.08
N LYS A 159 -30.69 -9.50 1.14
CA LYS A 159 -31.27 -10.02 2.39
C LYS A 159 -32.74 -9.66 2.54
N LYS A 160 -33.12 -8.41 2.24
CA LYS A 160 -34.53 -7.98 2.27
C LYS A 160 -35.38 -8.75 1.26
N ASN A 161 -34.89 -8.89 0.02
CA ASN A 161 -35.59 -9.63 -1.02
C ASN A 161 -35.75 -11.11 -0.67
N GLN A 162 -34.71 -11.73 -0.10
CA GLN A 162 -34.77 -13.12 0.34
C GLN A 162 -35.84 -13.32 1.42
N ALA A 163 -35.88 -12.43 2.42
CA ALA A 163 -36.90 -12.49 3.47
C ALA A 163 -38.33 -12.35 2.91
N LEU A 164 -38.52 -11.45 1.94
CA LEU A 164 -39.81 -11.29 1.26
C LEU A 164 -40.20 -12.54 0.45
N VAL A 165 -39.26 -13.11 -0.30
CA VAL A 165 -39.50 -14.36 -1.05
C VAL A 165 -39.88 -15.50 -0.10
N GLU A 166 -39.21 -15.64 1.04
CA GLU A 166 -39.55 -16.65 2.04
C GLU A 166 -40.92 -16.42 2.68
N SER A 167 -41.30 -15.16 2.96
CA SER A 167 -42.64 -14.86 3.47
C SER A 167 -43.74 -15.16 2.45
N GLU A 168 -43.52 -14.79 1.18
CA GLU A 168 -44.48 -15.07 0.10
C GLU A 168 -44.61 -16.57 -0.16
N LYS A 169 -43.50 -17.33 -0.14
CA LYS A 169 -43.54 -18.80 -0.24
C LYS A 169 -44.38 -19.42 0.88
N LYS A 170 -44.15 -19.03 2.14
CA LYS A 170 -44.95 -19.52 3.28
C LYS A 170 -46.43 -19.16 3.14
N GLN A 171 -46.75 -17.98 2.61
CA GLN A 171 -48.13 -17.57 2.38
C GLN A 171 -48.78 -18.37 1.25
N ALA A 172 -48.05 -18.62 0.16
CA ALA A 172 -48.50 -19.47 -0.94
C ALA A 172 -48.74 -20.92 -0.49
N GLU A 173 -47.86 -21.49 0.33
CA GLU A 173 -48.03 -22.83 0.92
C GLU A 173 -49.30 -22.93 1.77
N LYS A 174 -49.54 -21.95 2.65
CA LYS A 174 -50.77 -21.88 3.45
C LYS A 174 -52.02 -21.80 2.56
N THR A 175 -51.97 -20.96 1.53
CA THR A 175 -53.10 -20.77 0.59
C THR A 175 -53.35 -22.04 -0.21
N ALA A 176 -52.30 -22.70 -0.68
CA ALA A 176 -52.40 -23.97 -1.40
C ALA A 176 -53.00 -25.07 -0.53
N ALA A 177 -52.59 -25.19 0.73
CA ALA A 177 -53.17 -26.15 1.68
C ALA A 177 -54.68 -25.90 1.89
N GLN A 178 -55.09 -24.64 2.04
CA GLN A 178 -56.52 -24.28 2.18
C GLN A 178 -57.32 -24.61 0.92
N ILE A 179 -56.77 -24.35 -0.27
CA ILE A 179 -57.41 -24.70 -1.55
C ILE A 179 -57.53 -26.22 -1.67
N PHE A 180 -56.47 -26.96 -1.36
CA PHE A 180 -56.46 -28.41 -1.41
C PHE A 180 -57.53 -29.02 -0.50
N GLU A 181 -57.61 -28.56 0.74
CA GLU A 181 -58.62 -29.01 1.70
C GLU A 181 -60.05 -28.74 1.19
N ARG A 182 -60.29 -27.54 0.64
CA ARG A 182 -61.59 -27.20 0.02
C ARG A 182 -61.93 -28.13 -1.14
N LEU A 183 -60.98 -28.42 -2.02
CA LEU A 183 -61.17 -29.32 -3.16
C LEU A 183 -61.44 -30.75 -2.68
N ASN A 184 -60.72 -31.23 -1.68
CA ASN A 184 -60.90 -32.56 -1.11
C ASN A 184 -62.30 -32.72 -0.47
N GLN A 185 -62.77 -31.72 0.27
CA GLN A 185 -64.13 -31.71 0.83
C GLN A 185 -65.21 -31.74 -0.26
N GLN A 186 -65.02 -30.98 -1.35
CA GLN A 186 -65.93 -31.01 -2.50
C GLN A 186 -65.96 -32.38 -3.18
N ALA A 187 -64.79 -33.00 -3.39
CA ALA A 187 -64.69 -34.34 -3.97
C ALA A 187 -65.37 -35.39 -3.10
N THR A 188 -65.11 -35.36 -1.79
CA THR A 188 -65.72 -36.27 -0.80
C THR A 188 -67.24 -36.13 -0.76
N ARG A 189 -67.77 -34.91 -0.83
CA ARG A 189 -69.23 -34.68 -0.91
C ARG A 189 -69.80 -35.27 -2.18
N LYS A 190 -69.18 -35.03 -3.35
CA LYS A 190 -69.65 -35.62 -4.62
C LYS A 190 -69.69 -37.15 -4.58
N ALA A 191 -68.68 -37.79 -4.01
CA ALA A 191 -68.62 -39.25 -3.90
C ALA A 191 -69.69 -39.86 -2.98
N LYS A 192 -70.18 -39.12 -1.96
CA LYS A 192 -71.23 -39.59 -1.04
C LYS A 192 -72.65 -39.50 -1.58
N TYR A 193 -72.89 -38.66 -2.59
CA TYR A 193 -74.21 -38.43 -3.18
C TYR A 193 -74.35 -39.08 -4.58
N GLN A 194 -73.43 -39.98 -4.94
CA GLN A 194 -73.57 -40.95 -6.02
C GLN A 194 -74.02 -42.29 -5.43
#